data_AF-A0A6P8D278-F1
#
_entry.id   AF-A0A6P8D278-F1
#
_cell.length_a   1.000
_cell.length_b   1.000
_cell.length_c   1.000
_cell.angle_alpha   90.00
_cell.angle_beta   90.00
_cell.angle_gamma   90.00
#
_symmetry.space_group_name_H-M   'P 1'
#
loop_
_entity.id
_entity.type
_entity.pdbx_description
1 polymer ?
#
loop_
_entity_poly.entity_id
_entity_poly.type
_entity_poly.pdbx_seq_one_letter_code
_entity_poly.pdbx_strand_id
1 'polypeptide(L)'
;MAGKHINVAVFMVAMLAALLQCGVAQTVHVVGDDLGWVIPQGGASAYDAWAASKKFVIGDTLVFNFATNQHDVLEVPRASFDSCSSANPIGSVITTGPANITLSAAGEHYYICTFSQHCSLGQKLSITVSSPGASPSPRTAPAPIPPPTNDTILQHALLFRLLLHRGLEFLLLLLVLLRMPSQLVFCFP
;
A
#
# COMPACT_ATOMS: atom_id res chain seq x y z
N MET A 1 -18.60 -35.65 -42.43
CA MET A 1 -18.78 -34.42 -41.63
C MET A 1 -17.89 -34.37 -40.38
N ALA A 2 -17.40 -35.50 -39.84
CA ALA A 2 -16.56 -35.54 -38.64
C ALA A 2 -15.23 -34.75 -38.70
N GLY A 3 -14.54 -34.69 -39.84
CA GLY A 3 -13.24 -34.01 -39.95
C GLY A 3 -13.29 -32.47 -39.82
N LYS A 4 -14.44 -31.85 -40.11
CA LYS A 4 -14.61 -30.38 -40.05
C LYS A 4 -14.82 -29.89 -38.61
N HIS A 5 -15.43 -30.71 -37.76
CA HIS A 5 -15.60 -30.43 -36.34
C HIS A 5 -14.29 -30.63 -35.54
N ILE A 6 -13.46 -31.60 -35.93
CA ILE A 6 -12.14 -31.84 -35.33
C ILE A 6 -11.22 -30.63 -35.54
N ASN A 7 -11.15 -30.09 -36.75
CA ASN A 7 -10.32 -28.92 -37.03
C ASN A 7 -10.78 -27.68 -36.25
N VAL A 8 -12.10 -27.45 -36.14
CA VAL A 8 -12.64 -26.31 -35.37
C VAL A 8 -12.32 -26.44 -33.88
N ALA A 9 -12.41 -27.64 -33.31
CA ALA A 9 -12.07 -27.88 -31.90
C ALA A 9 -10.59 -27.64 -31.61
N VAL A 10 -9.69 -28.09 -32.50
CA VAL A 10 -8.24 -27.87 -32.36
C VAL A 10 -7.89 -26.38 -32.44
N PHE A 11 -8.51 -25.62 -33.35
CA PHE A 11 -8.31 -24.17 -33.45
C PHE A 11 -8.80 -23.41 -32.20
N MET A 12 -9.93 -23.82 -31.61
CA MET A 12 -10.45 -23.21 -30.38
C MET A 12 -9.53 -23.48 -29.19
N VAL A 13 -9.04 -24.71 -29.03
CA VAL A 13 -8.09 -25.05 -27.94
C VAL A 13 -6.76 -24.32 -28.11
N ALA A 14 -6.26 -24.17 -29.34
CA ALA A 14 -5.04 -23.40 -29.62
C ALA A 14 -5.20 -21.90 -29.31
N MET A 15 -6.36 -21.30 -29.63
CA MET A 15 -6.68 -19.90 -29.27
C MET A 15 -6.80 -19.71 -27.75
N LEU A 16 -7.44 -20.64 -27.04
CA LEU A 16 -7.51 -20.64 -25.58
C LEU A 16 -6.13 -20.80 -24.93
N ALA A 17 -5.25 -21.65 -25.48
CA ALA A 17 -3.88 -21.81 -25.00
C ALA A 17 -3.01 -20.58 -25.27
N ALA A 18 -3.23 -19.87 -26.38
CA ALA A 18 -2.53 -18.61 -26.68
C ALA A 18 -2.94 -17.47 -25.74
N LEU A 19 -4.21 -17.46 -25.27
CA LEU A 19 -4.70 -16.51 -24.27
C LEU A 19 -4.13 -16.76 -22.85
N LEU A 20 -3.54 -17.93 -22.59
CA LEU A 20 -2.87 -18.24 -21.31
C LEU A 20 -1.45 -17.64 -21.18
N GLN A 21 -0.98 -16.88 -22.17
CA GLN A 21 0.26 -16.13 -22.05
C GLN A 21 0.01 -14.81 -21.28
N CYS A 22 -0.34 -14.91 -20.00
CA CYS A 22 -0.26 -13.79 -19.08
C CYS A 22 1.22 -13.48 -18.82
N GLY A 23 1.82 -12.65 -19.67
CA GLY A 23 3.05 -11.96 -19.32
C GLY A 23 2.78 -11.04 -18.13
N VAL A 24 3.56 -11.17 -17.07
CA VAL A 24 3.48 -10.23 -15.94
C VAL A 24 4.18 -8.96 -16.40
N ALA A 25 3.41 -7.90 -16.62
CA ALA A 25 3.97 -6.61 -17.01
C ALA A 25 4.83 -6.08 -15.86
N GLN A 26 6.09 -5.75 -16.15
CA GLN A 26 6.98 -5.09 -15.20
C GLN A 26 6.42 -3.70 -14.91
N THR A 27 6.17 -3.41 -13.64
CA THR A 27 5.61 -2.15 -13.16
C THR A 27 6.72 -1.26 -12.62
N VAL A 28 6.60 0.05 -12.86
CA VAL A 28 7.46 1.06 -12.25
C VAL A 28 6.72 1.70 -11.09
N HIS A 29 7.30 1.64 -9.89
CA HIS A 29 6.76 2.21 -8.67
C HIS A 29 7.61 3.42 -8.27
N VAL A 30 7.04 4.63 -8.35
CA VAL A 30 7.70 5.84 -7.86
C VAL A 30 7.54 5.91 -6.34
N VAL A 31 8.64 5.76 -5.60
CA VAL A 31 8.61 5.71 -4.14
C VAL A 31 8.12 7.02 -3.56
N GLY A 32 7.07 6.93 -2.73
CA GLY A 32 6.42 8.10 -2.12
C GLY A 32 5.45 8.83 -3.06
N ASP A 33 5.27 8.39 -4.31
CA ASP A 33 4.48 9.10 -5.33
C ASP A 33 4.89 10.59 -5.40
N ASP A 34 3.97 11.54 -5.15
CA ASP A 34 4.26 12.98 -5.17
C ASP A 34 5.19 13.45 -4.03
N LEU A 35 5.30 12.67 -2.94
CA LEU A 35 6.21 12.98 -1.83
C LEU A 35 7.68 12.82 -2.24
N GLY A 36 7.97 11.85 -3.11
CA GLY A 36 9.33 11.44 -3.45
C GLY A 36 10.07 10.75 -2.30
N TRP A 37 11.41 10.68 -2.41
CA TRP A 37 12.30 10.11 -1.41
C TRP A 37 12.97 11.20 -0.56
N VAL A 38 12.26 11.63 0.48
CA VAL A 38 12.65 12.66 1.44
C VAL A 38 12.42 12.20 2.89
N ILE A 39 12.78 13.02 3.88
CA ILE A 39 12.36 12.81 5.27
C ILE A 39 10.87 13.15 5.38
N PRO A 40 9.99 12.17 5.67
CA PRO A 40 8.55 12.39 5.68
C PRO A 40 8.09 13.14 6.94
N GLN A 41 7.10 14.02 6.79
CA GLN A 41 6.41 14.61 7.94
C GLN A 41 5.56 13.53 8.62
N GLY A 42 5.82 13.26 9.91
CA GLY A 42 5.13 12.21 10.67
C GLY A 42 5.89 10.88 10.79
N GLY A 43 7.13 10.81 10.27
CA GLY A 43 7.98 9.62 10.41
C GLY A 43 7.69 8.53 9.38
N ALA A 44 8.10 7.29 9.67
CA ALA A 44 8.13 6.18 8.72
C ALA A 44 6.76 5.81 8.11
N SER A 45 5.66 6.19 8.76
CA SER A 45 4.29 5.82 8.36
C SER A 45 3.93 6.24 6.93
N ALA A 46 4.56 7.30 6.39
CA ALA A 46 4.32 7.73 5.02
C ALA A 46 4.74 6.66 3.99
N TYR A 47 5.94 6.09 4.15
CA TYR A 47 6.42 5.03 3.25
C TYR A 47 5.76 3.68 3.55
N ASP A 48 5.42 3.40 4.81
CA ASP A 48 4.67 2.19 5.16
C ASP A 48 3.28 2.19 4.50
N ALA A 49 2.57 3.31 4.56
CA ALA A 49 1.26 3.48 3.91
C ALA A 49 1.38 3.41 2.39
N TRP A 50 2.40 4.06 1.82
CA TRP A 50 2.68 3.97 0.39
C TRP A 50 2.95 2.53 -0.03
N ALA A 51 3.83 1.81 0.66
CA ALA A 51 4.17 0.41 0.36
C ALA A 51 2.94 -0.51 0.46
N ALA A 52 2.10 -0.33 1.48
CA ALA A 52 0.88 -1.10 1.68
C ALA A 52 -0.16 -0.92 0.56
N SER A 53 -0.08 0.18 -0.20
CA SER A 53 -0.97 0.46 -1.33
C SER A 53 -0.52 -0.17 -2.65
N LYS A 54 0.68 -0.77 -2.71
CA LYS A 54 1.26 -1.32 -3.94
C LYS A 54 1.38 -2.85 -3.87
N LYS A 55 1.59 -3.46 -5.02
CA LYS A 55 2.00 -4.87 -5.15
C LYS A 55 3.30 -4.91 -5.92
N PHE A 56 4.30 -5.56 -5.33
CA PHE A 56 5.62 -5.69 -5.93
C PHE A 56 5.83 -7.12 -6.41
N VAL A 57 6.25 -7.28 -7.66
CA VAL A 57 6.62 -8.57 -8.24
C VAL A 57 8.04 -8.53 -8.77
N ILE A 58 8.69 -9.70 -8.87
CA ILE A 58 10.02 -9.79 -9.49
C ILE A 58 9.95 -9.20 -10.91
N GLY A 59 10.90 -8.33 -11.22
CA GLY A 59 10.99 -7.60 -12.49
C GLY A 59 10.47 -6.17 -12.42
N ASP A 60 9.69 -5.81 -11.40
CA ASP A 60 9.29 -4.42 -11.16
C ASP A 60 10.50 -3.53 -10.85
N THR A 61 10.33 -2.22 -11.01
CA THR A 61 11.37 -1.23 -10.69
C THR A 61 10.86 -0.21 -9.68
N LEU A 62 11.63 0.02 -8.62
CA LEU A 62 11.47 1.15 -7.71
C LEU A 62 12.22 2.36 -8.26
N VAL A 63 11.58 3.51 -8.27
CA VAL A 63 12.19 4.81 -8.63
C VAL A 63 12.17 5.71 -7.43
N PHE A 64 13.35 6.01 -6.89
CA PHE A 64 13.54 6.91 -5.77
C PHE A 64 13.92 8.29 -6.30
N ASN A 65 12.97 9.23 -6.23
CA ASN A 65 13.19 10.61 -6.64
C ASN A 65 13.74 11.43 -5.49
N PHE A 66 14.99 11.87 -5.60
CA PHE A 66 15.64 12.75 -4.62
C PHE A 66 16.70 13.63 -5.30
N ALA A 67 17.06 14.74 -4.65
CA ALA A 67 18.17 15.57 -5.10
C ALA A 67 19.52 14.92 -4.74
N THR A 68 20.39 14.75 -5.72
CA THR A 68 21.78 14.29 -5.52
C THR A 68 22.48 15.14 -4.46
N ASN A 69 23.26 14.49 -3.59
CA ASN A 69 23.91 15.07 -2.40
C ASN A 69 22.96 15.50 -1.25
N GLN A 70 21.65 15.28 -1.35
CA GLN A 70 20.72 15.50 -0.22
C GLN A 70 20.22 14.20 0.38
N HIS A 71 20.06 13.17 -0.45
CA HIS A 71 19.65 11.84 -0.03
C HIS A 71 20.43 10.79 -0.83
N ASP A 72 20.29 9.56 -0.39
CA ASP A 72 20.79 8.36 -1.06
C ASP A 72 19.83 7.20 -0.80
N VAL A 73 20.11 6.07 -1.43
CA VAL A 73 19.39 4.82 -1.20
C VAL A 73 20.41 3.72 -1.00
N LEU A 74 20.24 2.97 0.09
CA LEU A 74 21.00 1.76 0.36
C LEU A 74 20.06 0.63 0.74
N GLU A 75 20.21 -0.52 0.09
CA GLU A 75 19.53 -1.75 0.51
C GLU A 75 20.31 -2.41 1.65
N VAL A 76 19.58 -2.86 2.68
CA VAL A 76 20.16 -3.39 3.92
C VAL A 76 19.36 -4.59 4.44
N PRO A 77 19.93 -5.45 5.31
CA PRO A 77 19.14 -6.47 6.00
C PRO A 77 18.21 -5.85 7.04
N ARG A 78 17.16 -6.59 7.43
CA ARG A 78 16.15 -6.15 8.43
C ARG A 78 16.77 -5.54 9.69
N ALA A 79 17.77 -6.18 10.28
CA ALA A 79 18.40 -5.68 11.51
C ALA A 79 19.00 -4.28 11.34
N SER A 80 19.68 -4.04 10.21
CA SER A 80 20.24 -2.73 9.85
C SER A 80 19.15 -1.70 9.52
N PHE A 81 18.06 -2.13 8.88
CA PHE A 81 16.88 -1.29 8.67
C PHE A 81 16.26 -0.85 10.01
N ASP A 82 16.02 -1.78 10.93
CA ASP A 82 15.41 -1.53 12.23
C ASP A 82 16.26 -0.57 13.09
N SER A 83 17.58 -0.75 13.07
CA SER A 83 18.51 0.10 13.81
C SER A 83 18.96 1.35 13.04
N CYS A 84 18.48 1.57 11.82
CA CYS A 84 18.96 2.62 10.92
C CYS A 84 20.50 2.66 10.75
N SER A 85 21.09 1.48 10.57
CA SER A 85 22.53 1.31 10.33
C SER A 85 22.80 1.07 8.85
N SER A 86 23.91 1.62 8.35
CA SER A 86 24.45 1.29 7.01
C SER A 86 25.32 0.02 7.01
N ALA A 87 25.37 -0.72 8.11
CA ALA A 87 26.12 -1.96 8.22
C ALA A 87 25.53 -3.09 7.36
N ASN A 88 26.41 -3.98 6.88
CA ASN A 88 26.06 -5.13 6.05
C ASN A 88 25.24 -4.75 4.79
N PRO A 89 25.71 -3.79 3.99
CA PRO A 89 24.99 -3.33 2.82
C PRO A 89 24.73 -4.46 1.82
N ILE A 90 23.55 -4.47 1.21
CA ILE A 90 23.21 -5.33 0.09
C ILE A 90 23.45 -4.50 -1.17
N GLY A 91 24.64 -4.66 -1.76
CA GLY A 91 25.08 -3.86 -2.90
C GLY A 91 25.69 -2.51 -2.51
N SER A 92 25.77 -1.60 -3.48
CA SER A 92 26.38 -0.27 -3.31
C SER A 92 25.33 0.78 -3.00
N VAL A 93 25.70 1.77 -2.18
CA VAL A 93 24.88 2.98 -1.98
C VAL A 93 24.71 3.74 -3.29
N ILE A 94 23.49 4.18 -3.58
CA ILE A 94 23.18 4.99 -4.75
C ILE A 94 23.00 6.44 -4.30
N THR A 95 23.95 7.29 -4.65
CA THR A 95 24.02 8.70 -4.17
C THR A 95 23.48 9.71 -5.19
N THR A 96 23.19 9.27 -6.41
CA THR A 96 22.69 10.11 -7.51
C THR A 96 21.22 9.81 -7.73
N GLY A 97 20.38 10.85 -7.68
CA GLY A 97 18.95 10.76 -7.95
C GLY A 97 18.60 11.14 -9.40
N PRO A 98 17.49 10.64 -9.96
CA PRO A 98 16.66 9.57 -9.39
C PRO A 98 17.37 8.21 -9.45
N ALA A 99 17.20 7.40 -8.40
CA ALA A 99 17.77 6.04 -8.34
C ALA A 99 16.73 5.01 -8.79
N ASN A 100 17.12 4.12 -9.70
CA ASN A 100 16.26 3.05 -10.21
C ASN A 100 16.77 1.70 -9.71
N ILE A 101 15.92 0.93 -9.02
CA ILE A 101 16.26 -0.39 -8.47
C ILE A 101 15.27 -1.42 -9.02
N THR A 102 15.78 -2.39 -9.78
CA THR A 102 14.97 -3.52 -10.26
C THR A 102 14.87 -4.60 -9.18
N LEU A 103 13.65 -5.03 -8.89
CA LEU A 103 13.35 -6.05 -7.90
C LEU A 103 13.63 -7.43 -8.50
N SER A 104 14.81 -8.00 -8.22
CA SER A 104 15.30 -9.23 -8.86
C SER A 104 15.02 -10.50 -8.09
N ALA A 105 14.58 -10.40 -6.83
CA ALA A 105 14.29 -11.54 -5.96
C ALA A 105 12.93 -11.36 -5.26
N ALA A 106 12.31 -12.48 -4.90
CA ALA A 106 11.16 -12.48 -4.01
C ALA A 106 11.62 -12.44 -2.55
N GLY A 107 10.75 -11.94 -1.68
CA GLY A 107 11.02 -11.81 -0.26
C GLY A 107 10.91 -10.37 0.22
N GLU A 108 11.46 -10.10 1.40
CA GLU A 108 11.45 -8.77 2.00
C GLU A 108 12.70 -8.00 1.60
N HIS A 109 12.50 -6.74 1.20
CA HIS A 109 13.56 -5.82 0.83
C HIS A 109 13.44 -4.55 1.67
N TYR A 110 14.57 -4.04 2.13
CA TYR A 110 14.64 -2.90 3.03
C TYR A 110 15.61 -1.86 2.49
N TYR A 111 15.13 -0.62 2.36
CA TYR A 111 15.90 0.49 1.84
C TYR A 111 15.95 1.62 2.86
N ILE A 112 17.10 2.27 3.00
CA ILE A 112 17.30 3.40 3.91
C ILE A 112 18.02 4.54 3.20
N CYS A 113 17.83 5.76 3.71
CA CYS A 113 18.77 6.85 3.47
C CYS A 113 19.84 6.83 4.58
N THR A 114 21.12 6.88 4.20
CA THR A 114 22.28 6.78 5.11
C THR A 114 22.76 8.11 5.66
N PHE A 115 22.20 9.22 5.16
CA PHE A 115 22.45 10.55 5.70
C PHE A 115 22.01 10.62 7.16
N SER A 116 22.82 11.31 7.98
CA SER A 116 22.63 11.37 9.43
C SER A 116 21.20 11.76 9.81
N GLN A 117 20.57 10.95 10.67
CA GLN A 117 19.19 11.07 11.14
C GLN A 117 18.07 10.88 10.10
N HIS A 118 18.36 10.75 8.80
CA HIS A 118 17.30 10.65 7.80
C HIS A 118 16.47 9.37 7.98
N CYS A 119 17.13 8.22 8.13
CA CYS A 119 16.45 6.95 8.40
C CYS A 119 15.66 6.97 9.72
N SER A 120 16.24 7.46 10.81
CA SER A 120 15.58 7.49 12.13
C SER A 120 14.39 8.43 12.17
N LEU A 121 14.40 9.49 11.35
CA LEU A 121 13.27 10.38 11.12
C LEU A 121 12.26 9.85 10.10
N GLY A 122 12.42 8.61 9.63
CA GLY A 122 11.42 7.90 8.82
C GLY A 122 11.74 7.77 7.34
N GLN A 123 12.90 8.20 6.85
CA GLN A 123 13.32 7.97 5.46
C GLN A 123 13.85 6.54 5.26
N LYS A 124 12.92 5.59 5.32
CA LYS A 124 13.17 4.16 5.20
C LYS A 124 11.93 3.49 4.57
N LEU A 125 12.16 2.44 3.78
CA LEU A 125 11.12 1.70 3.07
C LEU A 125 11.29 0.19 3.29
N SER A 126 10.21 -0.50 3.65
CA SER A 126 10.11 -1.96 3.70
C SER A 126 9.07 -2.41 2.69
N ILE A 127 9.43 -3.37 1.83
CA ILE A 127 8.50 -3.98 0.86
C ILE A 127 8.59 -5.50 0.87
N THR A 128 7.54 -6.15 0.37
CA THR A 128 7.54 -7.59 0.11
C THR A 128 7.28 -7.85 -1.37
N VAL A 129 8.22 -8.53 -2.01
CA VAL A 129 8.21 -8.86 -3.44
C VAL A 129 7.76 -10.30 -3.64
N SER A 130 6.78 -10.50 -4.52
CA SER A 130 6.25 -11.82 -4.85
C SER A 130 6.85 -12.38 -6.14
N SER A 131 6.98 -13.70 -6.25
CA SER A 131 7.35 -14.33 -7.52
C SER A 131 6.21 -14.22 -8.54
N PRO A 132 6.50 -13.91 -9.81
CA PRO A 132 5.51 -14.00 -10.88
C PRO A 132 4.91 -15.42 -10.91
N GLY A 133 3.59 -15.53 -10.89
CA GLY A 133 2.85 -16.80 -10.89
C GLY A 133 2.60 -17.42 -9.52
N ALA A 134 3.12 -16.85 -8.42
CA ALA A 134 2.70 -17.26 -7.09
C ALA A 134 1.27 -16.75 -6.82
N SER A 135 0.31 -17.68 -6.81
CA SER A 135 -1.02 -17.43 -6.22
C SER A 135 -0.81 -16.92 -4.79
N PRO A 136 -1.54 -15.90 -4.30
CA PRO A 136 -1.39 -15.46 -2.92
C PRO A 136 -1.59 -16.66 -2.01
N SER A 137 -0.55 -17.03 -1.26
CA SER A 137 -0.68 -18.08 -0.25
C SER A 137 -1.82 -17.69 0.70
N PRO A 138 -2.70 -18.62 1.09
CA PRO A 138 -3.71 -18.32 2.09
C PRO A 138 -2.98 -17.80 3.32
N ARG A 139 -3.23 -16.54 3.69
CA ARG A 139 -2.83 -16.01 4.99
C ARG A 139 -3.37 -16.97 6.04
N THR A 140 -2.49 -17.64 6.77
CA THR A 140 -2.88 -18.49 7.90
C THR A 140 -3.81 -17.67 8.78
N ALA A 141 -5.04 -18.15 8.98
CA ALA A 141 -6.01 -17.46 9.79
C ALA A 141 -5.39 -17.16 11.17
N PRO A 142 -5.61 -15.95 11.74
CA PRO A 142 -5.23 -15.67 13.11
C PRO A 142 -5.80 -16.76 14.03
N ALA A 143 -5.00 -17.20 15.01
CA ALA A 143 -5.45 -18.15 16.02
C ALA A 143 -6.76 -17.68 16.69
N PRO A 144 -7.61 -18.61 17.17
CA PRO A 144 -8.88 -18.24 17.79
C PRO A 144 -8.65 -17.30 18.96
N ILE A 145 -9.25 -16.11 18.88
CA ILE A 145 -9.27 -15.13 19.97
C ILE A 145 -10.05 -15.77 21.14
N PRO A 146 -9.55 -15.73 22.39
CA PRO A 146 -10.29 -16.23 23.55
C PRO A 146 -11.63 -15.49 23.70
N PRO A 147 -12.66 -16.15 24.25
CA PRO A 147 -13.99 -15.56 24.35
C PRO A 147 -13.96 -14.25 25.17
N PRO A 148 -14.66 -13.20 24.72
CA PRO A 148 -14.71 -11.94 25.45
C PRO A 148 -15.44 -12.13 26.78
N THR A 149 -14.86 -11.60 27.86
CA THR A 149 -15.52 -11.48 29.16
C THR A 149 -16.69 -10.49 29.09
N ASN A 150 -17.72 -10.73 29.90
CA ASN A 150 -19.03 -10.07 29.84
C ASN A 150 -18.99 -8.54 29.98
N ASP A 151 -17.88 -7.97 30.47
CA ASP A 151 -17.71 -6.52 30.66
C ASP A 151 -17.52 -5.76 29.34
N THR A 152 -16.88 -6.39 28.34
CA THR A 152 -16.54 -5.73 27.06
C THR A 152 -17.78 -5.53 26.16
N ILE A 153 -18.80 -6.38 26.30
CA ILE A 153 -20.05 -6.32 25.53
C ILE A 153 -20.91 -5.13 25.98
N LEU A 154 -21.00 -4.88 27.28
CA LEU A 154 -21.79 -3.78 27.81
C LEU A 154 -21.17 -2.42 27.47
N GLN A 155 -19.83 -2.32 27.49
CA GLN A 155 -19.13 -1.08 27.13
C GLN A 155 -19.33 -0.71 25.66
N HIS A 156 -19.23 -1.68 24.74
CA HIS A 156 -19.51 -1.43 23.32
C HIS A 156 -20.98 -1.13 23.06
N ALA A 157 -21.92 -1.87 23.69
CA ALA A 157 -23.35 -1.61 23.51
C ALA A 157 -23.77 -0.21 23.99
N LEU A 158 -23.17 0.29 25.07
CA LEU A 158 -23.41 1.64 25.58
C LEU A 158 -22.82 2.72 24.66
N LEU A 159 -21.61 2.51 24.12
CA LEU A 159 -21.00 3.41 23.15
C LEU A 159 -21.80 3.47 21.83
N PHE A 160 -22.21 2.33 21.29
CA PHE A 160 -23.05 2.27 20.10
C PHE A 160 -24.42 2.92 20.32
N ARG A 161 -25.05 2.73 21.50
CA ARG A 161 -26.30 3.41 21.84
C ARG A 161 -26.12 4.93 21.97
N LEU A 162 -25.03 5.43 22.57
CA LEU A 162 -24.75 6.87 22.63
C LEU A 162 -24.53 7.49 21.24
N LEU A 163 -23.81 6.79 20.36
CA LEU A 163 -23.53 7.25 19.00
C LEU A 163 -24.79 7.28 18.13
N LEU A 164 -25.65 6.27 18.23
CA LEU A 164 -26.95 6.26 17.53
C LEU A 164 -27.90 7.34 18.05
N HIS A 165 -27.93 7.58 19.37
CA HIS A 165 -28.76 8.63 19.95
C HIS A 165 -28.29 10.03 19.53
N ARG A 166 -26.98 10.29 19.57
CA ARG A 166 -26.42 11.57 19.08
C ARG A 166 -26.57 11.75 17.56
N GLY A 167 -26.46 10.67 16.78
CA GLY A 167 -26.67 10.70 15.33
C GLY A 167 -28.13 10.99 14.94
N LEU A 168 -29.10 10.41 15.68
CA LEU A 168 -30.52 10.62 15.42
C LEU A 168 -30.96 12.06 15.75
N GLU A 169 -30.45 12.64 16.85
CA GLU A 169 -30.66 14.06 17.18
C GLU A 169 -30.09 14.99 16.10
N PHE A 170 -28.89 14.69 15.58
CA PHE A 170 -28.25 15.49 14.54
C PHE A 170 -29.01 15.40 13.21
N LEU A 171 -29.55 14.22 12.87
CA LEU A 171 -30.36 14.02 11.67
C LEU A 171 -31.74 14.69 11.78
N LEU A 172 -32.37 14.68 12.96
CA LEU A 172 -33.61 15.40 13.24
C LEU A 172 -33.42 16.91 13.15
N LEU A 173 -32.34 17.47 13.70
CA LEU A 173 -32.01 18.89 13.56
C LEU A 173 -31.78 19.29 12.09
N LEU A 174 -31.06 18.46 11.32
CA LEU A 174 -30.82 18.70 9.90
C LEU A 174 -32.14 18.66 9.10
N LEU A 175 -33.04 17.72 9.41
CA LEU A 175 -34.36 17.63 8.78
C LEU A 175 -35.29 18.80 9.15
N VAL A 176 -35.19 19.33 10.36
CA VAL A 176 -35.93 20.54 10.79
C VAL A 176 -35.40 21.79 10.08
N LEU A 177 -34.07 21.93 9.94
CA LEU A 177 -33.47 23.03 9.19
C LEU A 177 -33.80 23.00 7.70
N LEU A 178 -33.83 21.80 7.08
CA LEU A 178 -34.18 21.63 5.67
C LEU A 178 -35.68 21.78 5.37
N ARG A 179 -36.54 21.83 6.39
CA ARG A 179 -38.00 21.98 6.25
C ARG A 179 -38.51 23.36 6.69
N MET A 180 -37.61 24.30 6.97
CA MET A 180 -37.97 25.72 7.12
C MET A 180 -38.46 26.25 5.75
N PRO A 181 -39.73 26.66 5.60
CA PRO A 181 -40.23 27.23 4.36
C PRO A 181 -39.63 28.63 4.14
N SER A 182 -39.03 28.85 2.96
CA SER A 182 -38.40 30.11 2.52
C SER A 182 -39.39 31.27 2.29
N GLN A 183 -40.16 31.68 3.31
CA GLN A 183 -41.12 32.79 3.19
C GLN A 183 -40.97 33.78 4.37
N LEU A 184 -40.02 34.72 4.23
CA LEU A 184 -39.91 36.06 4.86
C LEU A 184 -38.51 36.62 4.50
N VAL A 185 -38.20 37.16 3.31
CA VAL A 185 -38.63 38.38 2.61
C VAL A 185 -38.12 39.72 3.22
N PHE A 186 -37.26 40.40 2.42
CA PHE A 186 -36.82 41.83 2.40
C PHE A 186 -35.97 42.37 3.58
N CYS A 187 -35.02 43.32 3.44
CA CYS A 187 -34.80 44.37 2.45
C CYS A 187 -33.31 44.87 2.46
N PHE A 188 -32.90 45.50 1.36
CA PHE A 188 -31.75 46.41 1.19
C PHE A 188 -31.83 47.61 2.18
N PRO A 189 -30.74 48.34 2.48
CA PRO A 189 -30.05 49.18 1.50
C PRO A 189 -28.55 48.90 1.34
#